data_AF-A0A3N0WW07-F1
#
_entry.id   AF-A0A3N0WW07-F1
#
_cell.length_a   1.000
_cell.length_b   1.000
_cell.length_c   1.000
_cell.angle_alpha   90.00
_cell.angle_beta   90.00
_cell.angle_gamma   90.00
#
_symmetry.space_group_name_H-M   'P 1'
#
loop_
_entity.id
_entity.type
_entity.pdbx_description
1 polymer ?
#
loop_
_entity_poly.entity_id
_entity_poly.type
_entity_poly.pdbx_seq_one_letter_code
_entity_poly.pdbx_strand_id
1 'polypeptide(L)'
;MIKNNKIIILNIFPLQANVPSLEVAVTSLAKNIRSNQRLVLIGTFPTVSKNPLKIDNSITKSREIVNPVIVNNISKKKLMKIASSFPNVYYFDIAQSQIFDSSPYINDTVAYYNAEHINHFASLKLAEDIGNEFYSFLRTLDK
;
A
#
# COMPACT_ATOMS: atom_id res chain seq x y z
N MET A 1 2.01 11.96 20.37
CA MET A 1 1.69 13.34 19.92
C MET A 1 2.38 13.58 18.57
N ILE A 2 1.62 13.70 17.46
CA ILE A 2 2.17 13.84 16.08
C ILE A 2 3.21 14.97 15.98
N LYS A 3 3.05 16.04 16.78
CA LYS A 3 3.91 17.23 16.80
C LYS A 3 5.40 16.96 17.05
N ASN A 4 5.76 15.85 17.71
CA ASN A 4 7.15 15.55 18.07
C ASN A 4 7.80 14.52 17.12
N ASN A 5 7.03 13.93 16.21
CA ASN A 5 7.53 12.92 15.29
C ASN A 5 8.23 13.60 14.11
N LYS A 6 9.47 13.20 13.82
CA LYS A 6 10.19 13.63 12.61
C LYS A 6 9.59 13.03 11.34
N ILE A 7 9.19 11.77 11.40
CA ILE A 7 8.59 11.04 10.28
C ILE A 7 7.17 10.61 10.69
N ILE A 8 6.21 10.87 9.82
CA ILE A 8 4.81 10.46 9.94
C ILE A 8 4.54 9.53 8.77
N ILE A 9 4.17 8.27 9.05
CA ILE A 9 3.80 7.30 8.02
C ILE A 9 2.28 7.18 8.01
N LEU A 10 1.68 7.34 6.84
CA LEU A 10 0.24 7.27 6.65
C LEU A 10 -0.07 6.31 5.51
N ASN A 11 -0.58 5.13 5.85
CA ASN A 11 -1.30 4.27 4.91
C ASN A 11 -2.79 4.60 5.03
N ILE A 12 -3.41 4.99 3.92
CA ILE A 12 -4.84 5.28 3.87
C ILE A 12 -5.56 4.24 3.05
N PHE A 13 -6.81 3.98 3.44
CA PHE A 13 -7.78 3.33 2.57
C PHE A 13 -7.78 4.04 1.21
N PRO A 14 -7.96 3.32 0.09
CA PRO A 14 -7.87 3.94 -1.22
C PRO A 14 -8.72 5.21 -1.31
N LEU A 15 -8.11 6.30 -1.78
CA LEU A 15 -8.76 7.56 -2.16
C LEU A 15 -9.67 7.34 -3.38
N GLN A 16 -10.69 6.50 -3.21
CA GLN A 16 -11.73 6.29 -4.19
C GLN A 16 -12.46 7.61 -4.44
N ALA A 17 -13.10 7.72 -5.61
CA ALA A 17 -13.85 8.90 -5.99
C ALA A 17 -14.96 9.28 -4.98
N ASN A 18 -15.39 8.33 -4.15
CA ASN A 18 -16.59 8.43 -3.33
C ASN A 18 -16.36 9.05 -1.94
N VAL A 19 -15.11 9.37 -1.55
CA VAL A 19 -14.82 10.06 -0.28
C VAL A 19 -13.93 11.30 -0.51
N PRO A 20 -14.46 12.37 -1.13
CA PRO A 20 -13.69 13.60 -1.40
C PRO A 20 -13.07 14.21 -0.14
N SER A 21 -13.75 14.09 1.01
CA SER A 21 -13.28 14.60 2.30
C SER A 21 -11.93 13.97 2.72
N LEU A 22 -11.64 12.74 2.31
CA LEU A 22 -10.38 12.08 2.65
C LEU A 22 -9.20 12.70 1.91
N GLU A 23 -9.37 13.03 0.62
CA GLU A 23 -8.34 13.73 -0.15
C GLU A 23 -8.07 15.14 0.43
N VAL A 24 -9.13 15.85 0.81
CA VAL A 24 -9.04 17.16 1.48
C VAL A 24 -8.32 17.03 2.82
N ALA A 25 -8.63 16.01 3.63
CA ALA A 25 -8.00 15.78 4.92
C ALA A 25 -6.50 15.47 4.78
N VAL A 26 -6.12 14.59 3.84
CA VAL A 26 -4.71 14.24 3.57
C VAL A 26 -3.94 15.46 3.04
N THR A 27 -4.55 16.24 2.14
CA THR A 27 -3.95 17.47 1.63
C THR A 27 -3.79 18.51 2.73
N SER A 28 -4.78 18.64 3.63
CA SER A 28 -4.71 19.53 4.78
C SER A 28 -3.61 19.10 5.75
N LEU A 29 -3.47 17.81 6.03
CA LEU A 29 -2.36 17.28 6.82
C LEU A 29 -1.01 17.62 6.17
N ALA A 30 -0.85 17.31 4.88
CA ALA A 30 0.35 17.59 4.10
C ALA A 30 0.74 19.09 4.10
N LYS A 31 -0.24 19.99 4.06
CA LYS A 31 -0.02 21.44 4.13
C LYS A 31 0.42 21.91 5.52
N ASN A 32 -0.02 21.25 6.59
CA ASN A 32 0.12 21.72 7.97
C ASN A 32 1.22 21.01 8.79
N ILE A 33 1.90 20.00 8.23
CA ILE A 33 3.10 19.43 8.87
C ILE A 33 4.22 20.48 8.91
N ARG A 34 5.05 20.45 9.96
CA ARG A 34 6.17 21.38 10.11
C ARG A 34 7.26 21.09 9.07
N SER A 35 8.07 22.11 8.75
CA SER A 35 9.18 22.00 7.80
C SER A 35 10.23 20.94 8.19
N ASN A 36 10.38 20.66 9.49
CA ASN A 36 11.27 19.62 10.02
C ASN A 36 10.61 18.24 10.13
N GLN A 37 9.35 18.10 9.72
CA GLN A 37 8.65 16.82 9.64
C GLN A 37 8.65 16.30 8.20
N ARG A 38 8.50 14.99 8.06
CA ARG A 38 8.37 14.28 6.79
C ARG A 38 7.10 13.45 6.85
N LEU A 39 6.25 13.55 5.83
CA LEU A 39 5.06 12.72 5.71
C LEU A 39 5.28 11.70 4.60
N VAL A 40 5.17 10.42 4.91
CA VAL A 40 5.24 9.33 3.96
C VAL A 40 3.83 8.80 3.73
N LEU A 41 3.34 8.98 2.51
CA LEU A 41 2.07 8.44 2.04
C LEU A 41 2.33 7.06 1.42
N ILE A 42 1.72 6.03 2.00
CA ILE A 42 1.91 4.65 1.56
C ILE A 42 0.81 4.27 0.57
N GLY A 43 1.20 3.98 -0.68
CA GLY A 43 0.36 3.26 -1.63
C GLY A 43 0.11 1.84 -1.16
N THR A 44 -1.12 1.35 -1.30
CA THR A 44 -1.50 0.01 -0.83
C THR A 44 -1.25 -1.06 -1.90
N PHE A 45 -1.16 -2.32 -1.45
CA PHE A 45 -1.08 -3.51 -2.29
C PHE A 45 -2.34 -3.71 -3.17
N PRO A 46 -2.23 -4.46 -4.28
CA PRO A 46 -3.37 -4.73 -5.15
C PRO A 46 -4.41 -5.65 -4.49
N THR A 47 -5.66 -5.54 -4.94
CA THR A 47 -6.77 -6.42 -4.55
C THR A 47 -7.08 -7.42 -5.67
N VAL A 48 -8.02 -8.33 -5.46
CA VAL A 48 -8.41 -9.34 -6.45
C VAL A 48 -9.93 -9.37 -6.63
N SER A 49 -10.40 -9.79 -7.80
CA SER A 49 -11.82 -9.68 -8.16
C SER A 49 -12.76 -10.54 -7.30
N LYS A 50 -12.28 -11.70 -6.83
CA LYS A 50 -13.04 -12.69 -6.07
C LYS A 50 -12.16 -13.22 -4.94
N ASN A 51 -12.79 -13.67 -3.85
CA ASN A 51 -12.05 -14.28 -2.74
C ASN A 51 -11.39 -15.60 -3.20
N PRO A 52 -10.05 -15.71 -3.28
CA PRO A 52 -9.38 -16.89 -3.80
C PRO A 52 -9.61 -18.14 -2.96
N LEU A 53 -9.78 -18.02 -1.64
CA LEU A 53 -10.13 -19.15 -0.77
C LEU A 53 -11.47 -19.79 -1.14
N LYS A 54 -12.43 -19.00 -1.65
CA LYS A 54 -13.72 -19.51 -2.12
C LYS A 54 -13.65 -20.12 -3.52
N ILE A 55 -12.65 -19.76 -4.32
CA ILE A 55 -12.50 -20.29 -5.68
C ILE A 55 -11.73 -21.61 -5.66
N ASP A 56 -10.70 -21.71 -4.82
CA ASP A 56 -9.91 -22.93 -4.64
C ASP A 56 -10.50 -23.90 -3.63
N ASN A 57 -11.24 -23.43 -2.62
CA ASN A 57 -11.57 -24.19 -1.42
C ASN A 57 -10.32 -24.82 -0.75
N SER A 58 -9.17 -24.18 -0.91
CA SER A 58 -7.87 -24.60 -0.38
C SER A 58 -7.01 -23.38 -0.10
N ILE A 59 -6.00 -23.55 0.75
CA ILE A 59 -4.93 -22.56 0.98
C ILE A 59 -3.79 -22.69 -0.04
N THR A 60 -3.75 -23.80 -0.78
CA THR A 60 -2.80 -24.03 -1.88
C THR A 60 -3.51 -24.00 -3.22
N LYS A 61 -2.79 -23.56 -4.25
CA LYS A 61 -3.23 -23.54 -5.64
C LYS A 61 -3.52 -24.97 -6.08
N SER A 62 -4.80 -25.28 -6.24
CA SER A 62 -5.25 -26.60 -6.67
C SER A 62 -5.35 -26.72 -8.19
N ARG A 63 -5.51 -25.57 -8.86
CA ARG A 63 -5.70 -25.43 -10.30
C ARG A 63 -5.33 -24.01 -10.73
N GLU A 64 -5.11 -23.82 -12.03
CA GLU A 64 -4.96 -22.49 -12.60
C GLU A 64 -6.29 -21.72 -12.52
N ILE A 65 -6.34 -20.69 -11.66
CA ILE A 65 -7.49 -19.80 -11.51
C ILE A 65 -7.11 -18.42 -12.02
N VAL A 66 -7.85 -17.97 -13.03
CA VAL A 66 -7.81 -16.56 -13.45
C VAL A 66 -8.61 -15.74 -12.44
N ASN A 67 -7.92 -15.04 -11.55
CA ASN A 67 -8.51 -14.08 -10.63
C ASN A 67 -7.89 -12.70 -10.90
N PRO A 68 -8.55 -11.83 -11.67
CA PRO A 68 -8.01 -10.53 -12.03
C PRO A 68 -7.55 -9.73 -10.83
N VAL A 69 -6.32 -9.23 -10.92
CA VAL A 69 -5.70 -8.32 -9.97
C VAL A 69 -6.21 -6.91 -10.26
N ILE A 70 -6.66 -6.21 -9.21
CA ILE A 70 -7.23 -4.88 -9.28
C ILE A 70 -6.25 -3.91 -8.61
N VAL A 71 -5.66 -3.05 -9.42
CA VAL A 71 -4.75 -1.99 -8.97
C VAL A 71 -5.50 -0.67 -8.84
N ASN A 72 -5.42 -0.01 -7.68
CA ASN A 72 -6.10 1.27 -7.46
C ASN A 72 -5.29 2.46 -8.02
N ASN A 73 -5.26 2.57 -9.35
CA ASN A 73 -4.54 3.62 -10.06
C ASN A 73 -5.03 5.05 -9.74
N ILE A 74 -6.31 5.21 -9.42
CA ILE A 74 -6.87 6.52 -9.05
C ILE A 74 -6.24 7.00 -7.74
N SER A 75 -6.22 6.14 -6.72
CA SER A 75 -5.64 6.49 -5.42
C SER A 75 -4.15 6.74 -5.53
N LYS A 76 -3.43 5.91 -6.30
CA LYS A 76 -2.01 6.10 -6.61
C LYS A 76 -1.75 7.49 -7.21
N LYS A 77 -2.48 7.86 -8.26
CA LYS A 77 -2.33 9.18 -8.91
C LYS A 77 -2.59 10.35 -7.94
N LYS A 78 -3.62 10.24 -7.09
CA LYS A 78 -3.94 11.28 -6.10
C LYS A 78 -2.85 11.41 -5.04
N LEU A 79 -2.38 10.30 -4.48
CA LEU A 79 -1.29 10.28 -3.50
C LEU A 79 0.01 10.86 -4.08
N MET A 80 0.39 10.44 -5.28
CA MET A 80 1.56 10.99 -5.98
C MET A 80 1.42 12.49 -6.23
N LYS A 81 0.22 12.95 -6.63
CA LYS A 81 -0.04 14.39 -6.83
C LYS A 81 0.15 15.17 -5.52
N ILE A 82 -0.40 14.70 -4.40
CA ILE A 82 -0.21 15.33 -3.10
C ILE A 82 1.28 15.37 -2.73
N ALA A 83 1.99 14.24 -2.84
CA ALA A 83 3.43 14.17 -2.54
C ALA A 83 4.25 15.14 -3.39
N SER A 84 3.99 15.23 -4.70
CA SER A 84 4.68 16.17 -5.59
C SER A 84 4.38 17.66 -5.30
N SER A 85 3.31 17.95 -4.55
CA SER A 85 2.88 19.32 -4.28
C SER A 85 3.53 19.93 -3.03
N PHE A 86 4.21 19.13 -2.19
CA PHE A 86 4.80 19.57 -0.93
C PHE A 86 6.20 18.99 -0.73
N PRO A 87 7.22 19.81 -0.41
CA PRO A 87 8.63 19.39 -0.43
C PRO A 87 9.00 18.36 0.64
N ASN A 88 8.21 18.24 1.70
CA ASN A 88 8.41 17.33 2.82
C ASN A 88 7.39 16.18 2.86
N VAL A 89 6.73 15.91 1.73
CA VAL A 89 5.78 14.82 1.56
C VAL A 89 6.28 13.86 0.50
N TYR A 90 6.24 12.57 0.80
CA TYR A 90 6.81 11.50 -0.01
C TYR A 90 5.77 10.43 -0.26
N TYR A 91 5.91 9.71 -1.36
CA TYR A 91 5.08 8.57 -1.70
C TYR A 91 5.95 7.31 -1.75
N PHE A 92 5.47 6.23 -1.15
CA PHE A 92 6.11 4.90 -1.22
C PHE A 92 5.04 3.88 -1.61
N ASP A 93 5.28 3.10 -2.67
CA ASP A 93 4.30 2.18 -3.22
C ASP A 93 4.61 0.74 -2.83
N ILE A 94 3.84 0.14 -1.92
CA ILE A 94 4.08 -1.26 -1.53
C ILE A 94 3.57 -2.25 -2.59
N ALA A 95 2.78 -1.80 -3.56
CA ALA A 95 2.31 -2.65 -4.67
C ALA A 95 3.43 -3.02 -5.65
N GLN A 96 4.60 -2.37 -5.57
CA GLN A 96 5.77 -2.70 -6.40
C GLN A 96 6.46 -4.01 -5.99
N SER A 97 6.05 -4.60 -4.86
CA SER A 97 6.59 -5.86 -4.36
C SER A 97 6.38 -7.01 -5.35
N GLN A 98 7.42 -7.80 -5.56
CA GLN A 98 7.42 -8.91 -6.53
C GLN A 98 6.48 -10.04 -6.09
N ILE A 99 6.10 -10.10 -4.81
CA ILE A 99 5.15 -11.10 -4.32
C ILE A 99 3.79 -11.00 -5.02
N PHE A 100 3.47 -9.85 -5.62
CA PHE A 100 2.21 -9.63 -6.29
C PHE A 100 2.21 -10.06 -7.76
N ASP A 101 3.37 -10.39 -8.35
CA ASP A 101 3.50 -10.79 -9.76
C ASP A 101 2.73 -12.10 -10.06
N SER A 102 2.61 -12.98 -9.06
CA SER A 102 1.88 -14.24 -9.14
C SER A 102 0.52 -14.21 -8.42
N SER A 103 0.00 -13.02 -8.07
CA SER A 103 -1.29 -12.88 -7.38
C SER A 103 -2.40 -13.68 -8.10
N PRO A 104 -3.29 -14.37 -7.36
CA PRO A 104 -3.51 -14.29 -5.92
C PRO A 104 -2.63 -15.22 -5.06
N TYR A 105 -1.56 -15.79 -5.61
CA TYR A 105 -0.70 -16.75 -4.93
C TYR A 105 0.73 -16.23 -4.76
N ILE A 106 1.43 -16.75 -3.76
CA ILE A 106 2.87 -16.63 -3.58
C ILE A 106 3.39 -18.05 -3.38
N ASN A 107 4.20 -18.56 -4.31
CA ASN A 107 4.69 -19.95 -4.32
C ASN A 107 3.57 -20.96 -4.06
N ASP A 108 2.52 -20.91 -4.89
CA ASP A 108 1.30 -21.74 -4.80
C ASP A 108 0.48 -21.61 -3.51
N THR A 109 0.86 -20.75 -2.58
CA THR A 109 0.08 -20.49 -1.36
C THR A 109 -0.80 -19.25 -1.58
N VAL A 110 -2.09 -19.35 -1.25
CA VAL A 110 -3.02 -18.23 -1.35
C VAL A 110 -2.52 -17.07 -0.50
N ALA A 111 -2.39 -15.88 -1.11
CA ALA A 111 -1.87 -14.68 -0.46
C ALA A 111 -2.96 -13.82 0.21
N TYR A 112 -4.24 -14.11 -0.05
CA TYR A 112 -5.36 -13.26 0.34
C TYR A 112 -6.31 -13.95 1.31
N TYR A 113 -6.75 -13.21 2.33
CA TYR A 113 -7.82 -13.65 3.24
C TYR A 113 -9.21 -13.48 2.60
N ASN A 114 -9.39 -12.37 1.88
CA ASN A 114 -10.58 -12.10 1.07
C ASN A 114 -10.19 -11.32 -0.19
N ALA A 115 -11.17 -10.83 -0.95
CA ALA A 115 -10.90 -10.10 -2.19
C ALA A 115 -10.05 -8.83 -1.99
N GLU A 116 -10.01 -8.25 -0.79
CA GLU A 116 -9.42 -6.93 -0.52
C GLU A 116 -8.22 -6.96 0.43
N HIS A 117 -8.02 -8.04 1.19
CA HIS A 117 -7.04 -8.10 2.27
C HIS A 117 -6.08 -9.27 2.04
N ILE A 118 -4.78 -9.00 2.08
CA ILE A 118 -3.75 -10.03 2.17
C ILE A 118 -3.84 -10.76 3.52
N ASN A 119 -3.45 -12.03 3.56
CA ASN A 119 -3.41 -12.79 4.81
C ASN A 119 -2.07 -12.61 5.53
N HIS A 120 -1.92 -13.25 6.69
CA HIS A 120 -0.71 -13.14 7.50
C HIS A 120 0.54 -13.61 6.75
N PHE A 121 0.46 -14.73 6.02
CA PHE A 121 1.58 -15.26 5.23
C PHE A 121 2.07 -14.23 4.20
N ALA A 122 1.16 -13.65 3.43
CA ALA A 122 1.51 -12.61 2.46
C ALA A 122 2.03 -11.32 3.12
N SER A 123 1.55 -10.96 4.31
CA SER A 123 2.09 -9.80 5.06
C SER A 123 3.55 -9.98 5.46
N LEU A 124 3.94 -11.21 5.85
CA LEU A 124 5.33 -11.54 6.16
C LEU A 124 6.18 -11.51 4.89
N LYS A 125 5.69 -12.11 3.80
CA LYS A 125 6.38 -12.09 2.51
C LYS A 125 6.56 -10.68 1.96
N LEU A 126 5.58 -9.80 2.14
CA LEU A 126 5.67 -8.40 1.78
C LEU A 126 6.79 -7.71 2.58
N ALA A 127 6.79 -7.89 3.91
CA ALA A 127 7.82 -7.31 4.77
C ALA A 127 9.23 -7.82 4.42
N GLU A 128 9.38 -9.10 4.07
CA GLU A 128 10.64 -9.68 3.60
C GLU A 128 11.12 -9.06 2.29
N ASP A 129 10.22 -8.87 1.32
CA ASP A 129 10.53 -8.37 -0.02
C ASP A 129 10.87 -6.87 -0.02
N ILE A 130 10.01 -6.03 0.57
CA ILE A 130 10.15 -4.56 0.51
C ILE A 130 10.81 -3.93 1.74
N GLY A 131 11.06 -4.70 2.80
CA GLY A 131 11.48 -4.16 4.10
C GLY A 131 12.80 -3.39 4.04
N ASN A 132 13.79 -3.94 3.34
CA ASN A 132 15.10 -3.30 3.18
C ASN A 132 15.03 -2.02 2.34
N GLU A 133 14.21 -2.03 1.28
CA GLU A 133 13.99 -0.87 0.44
C GLU A 133 13.27 0.24 1.23
N PHE A 134 12.20 -0.12 1.94
CA PHE A 134 11.46 0.83 2.76
C PHE A 134 12.33 1.43 3.87
N TYR A 135 13.13 0.61 4.55
CA TYR A 135 14.08 1.08 5.55
C TYR A 135 15.13 2.03 4.95
N SER A 136 15.70 1.67 3.80
CA SER A 136 16.67 2.51 3.08
C SER A 136 16.05 3.84 2.67
N PHE A 137 14.82 3.82 2.17
CA PHE A 137 14.03 5.01 1.87
C PHE A 137 13.86 5.90 3.11
N LEU A 138 13.43 5.36 4.25
CA LEU A 138 13.27 6.13 5.49
C LEU A 138 14.58 6.78 5.95
N ARG A 139 15.72 6.09 5.79
CA ARG A 139 17.06 6.63 6.12
C ARG A 139 17.46 7.82 5.25
N THR A 140 16.90 7.96 4.05
CA THR A 140 17.11 9.17 3.22
C THR A 140 16.37 10.39 3.76
N LEU A 141 15.30 10.17 4.55
CA LEU A 141 14.44 11.23 5.09
C LEU A 141 14.91 11.76 6.45
N ASP A 142 15.74 11.01 7.18
CA ASP A 142 16.29 11.37 8.50
C ASP A 142 17.60 12.18 8.41
N LYS A 143 17.88 12.73 7.22
CA LYS A 143 18.93 13.74 7.00
C LYS A 143 18.34 15.14 7.14
#